data_AF-A0A2N2YM72-F1
#
_entry.id   AF-A0A2N2YM72-F1
#
_cell.length_a   1.000
_cell.length_b   1.000
_cell.length_c   1.000
_cell.angle_alpha   90.00
_cell.angle_beta   90.00
_cell.angle_gamma   90.00
#
_symmetry.space_group_name_H-M   'P 1'
#
loop_
_entity.id
_entity.type
_entity.pdbx_description
1 polymer ?
#
loop_
_entity_poly.entity_id
_entity_poly.type
_entity_poly.pdbx_seq_one_letter_code
_entity_poly.pdbx_strand_id
1 'polypeptide(L)'
;MKAKIFILRFVSLALLILGIIRVFANQSTFEYFRNGDLWPNEILLQYLFKATGGFIIFHAIMFFGISKDMVRYRSLFGPYALALFVSGTSMLIVGYLNFLPIWLYGSDALICYFLAIFCFYVKD
;
A
#
# COMPACT_ATOMS: atom_id res chain seq x y z
N MET A 1 -15.24 19.16 3.29
CA MET A 1 -15.75 17.83 3.70
C MET A 1 -16.23 16.98 2.53
N LYS A 2 -17.19 17.42 1.70
CA LYS A 2 -17.65 16.64 0.52
C LYS A 2 -16.52 16.28 -0.47
N ALA A 3 -15.61 17.23 -0.74
CA ALA A 3 -14.43 16.97 -1.59
C ALA A 3 -13.49 15.89 -1.02
N LYS A 4 -13.25 15.91 0.30
CA LYS A 4 -12.40 14.91 0.97
C LYS A 4 -13.02 13.51 0.94
N ILE A 5 -14.34 13.41 1.11
CA ILE A 5 -15.09 12.15 0.93
C ILE A 5 -14.95 11.63 -0.50
N PHE A 6 -15.10 12.51 -1.50
CA PHE A 6 -14.92 12.13 -2.90
C PHE A 6 -13.50 11.61 -3.17
N ILE A 7 -12.48 12.33 -2.73
CA ILE A 7 -11.08 11.92 -2.86
C ILE A 7 -10.83 10.58 -2.16
N LEU A 8 -11.36 10.39 -0.96
CA LEU A 8 -11.22 9.14 -0.21
C LEU A 8 -11.82 7.94 -0.96
N ARG A 9 -12.97 8.12 -1.60
CA ARG A 9 -13.60 7.08 -2.44
C ARG A 9 -12.83 6.83 -3.72
N PHE A 10 -12.34 7.88 -4.37
CA PHE A 10 -11.55 7.76 -5.58
C PHE A 10 -10.23 7.02 -5.33
N VAL A 11 -9.49 7.41 -4.29
CA VAL A 11 -8.25 6.74 -3.88
C VAL A 11 -8.52 5.32 -3.44
N SER A 12 -9.60 5.08 -2.69
CA SER A 12 -10.02 3.72 -2.35
C SER A 12 -10.25 2.84 -3.58
N LEU A 13 -10.96 3.32 -4.60
CA LEU A 13 -11.18 2.58 -5.83
C LEU A 13 -9.87 2.31 -6.58
N ALA A 14 -8.99 3.31 -6.67
CA ALA A 14 -7.68 3.15 -7.31
C ALA A 14 -6.80 2.11 -6.59
N LEU A 15 -6.76 2.15 -5.25
CA LEU A 15 -6.05 1.17 -4.43
C LEU A 15 -6.65 -0.22 -4.61
N LEU A 16 -7.98 -0.36 -4.68
CA LEU A 16 -8.63 -1.64 -4.91
C LEU A 16 -8.19 -2.27 -6.24
N ILE A 17 -8.20 -1.48 -7.32
CA ILE A 17 -7.75 -1.94 -8.65
C ILE A 17 -6.27 -2.34 -8.60
N LEU A 18 -5.41 -1.48 -8.05
CA LEU A 18 -3.97 -1.75 -7.93
C LEU A 18 -3.70 -3.02 -7.11
N GLY A 19 -4.39 -3.19 -5.98
CA GLY A 19 -4.26 -4.35 -5.12
C GLY A 19 -4.71 -5.64 -5.81
N ILE A 20 -5.82 -5.62 -6.54
CA ILE A 20 -6.30 -6.77 -7.34
C ILE A 20 -5.26 -7.14 -8.41
N ILE A 21 -4.76 -6.17 -9.18
CA ILE A 21 -3.71 -6.40 -10.19
C ILE A 21 -2.50 -7.07 -9.54
N ARG A 22 -2.10 -6.59 -8.36
CA ARG A 22 -0.94 -7.11 -7.62
C ARG A 22 -1.15 -8.54 -7.10
N VAL A 23 -2.34 -8.87 -6.60
CA VAL A 23 -2.68 -10.23 -6.13
C VAL A 23 -2.72 -11.23 -7.29
N PHE A 24 -3.30 -10.83 -8.42
CA PHE A 24 -3.42 -11.66 -9.62
C PHE A 24 -2.21 -11.55 -10.56
N ALA A 25 -1.14 -10.86 -10.13
CA ALA A 25 0.09 -10.75 -10.90
C ALA A 25 0.62 -12.14 -11.25
N ASN A 26 0.90 -12.30 -12.54
CA ASN A 26 1.45 -13.51 -13.16
C ASN A 26 2.81 -13.21 -13.78
N GLN A 27 3.42 -14.20 -14.44
CA GLN A 27 4.71 -14.05 -15.12
C GLN A 27 4.73 -12.81 -16.03
N SER A 28 3.71 -12.64 -16.86
CA SER A 28 3.60 -11.51 -17.79
C SER A 28 3.57 -10.15 -17.07
N THR A 29 3.00 -10.11 -15.85
CA THR A 29 3.01 -8.91 -15.00
C THR A 29 4.42 -8.60 -14.52
N PHE A 30 5.16 -9.60 -14.06
CA PHE A 30 6.54 -9.43 -13.61
C PHE A 30 7.49 -9.07 -14.77
N GLU A 31 7.32 -9.68 -15.94
CA GLU A 31 8.04 -9.34 -17.17
C GLU A 31 7.79 -7.89 -17.59
N TYR A 32 6.52 -7.44 -17.55
CA TYR A 32 6.15 -6.05 -17.82
C TYR A 32 6.84 -5.06 -16.88
N PHE A 33 6.97 -5.41 -15.59
CA PHE A 33 7.70 -4.61 -14.60
C PHE A 33 9.23 -4.78 -14.65
N ARG A 34 9.78 -5.45 -15.68
CA ARG A 34 11.21 -5.75 -15.83
C ARG A 34 11.80 -6.54 -14.65
N ASN A 35 10.96 -7.35 -14.02
CA ASN A 35 11.22 -8.17 -12.85
C ASN A 35 11.01 -9.67 -13.15
N GLY A 36 11.10 -10.07 -14.41
CA GLY A 36 10.78 -11.44 -14.88
C GLY A 36 11.58 -12.53 -14.15
N ASP A 37 12.82 -12.23 -13.77
CA ASP A 37 13.72 -13.17 -13.08
C ASP A 37 13.22 -13.57 -11.67
N LEU A 38 12.35 -12.76 -11.06
CA LEU A 38 11.76 -13.01 -9.74
C LEU A 38 10.59 -14.03 -9.81
N TRP A 39 10.00 -14.26 -10.99
CA TRP A 39 8.81 -15.09 -11.15
C TRP A 39 9.05 -16.61 -11.13
N PRO A 40 10.10 -17.18 -11.72
CA PRO A 40 10.34 -18.62 -11.59
C PRO A 40 11.22 -18.97 -10.38
N ASN A 41 12.09 -18.05 -9.94
CA ASN A 41 13.19 -18.40 -9.04
C ASN A 41 12.90 -18.13 -7.56
N GLU A 42 11.93 -17.27 -7.22
CA GLU A 42 11.73 -16.80 -5.84
C GLU A 42 10.25 -16.83 -5.40
N ILE A 43 9.75 -18.04 -5.12
CA ILE A 43 8.36 -18.28 -4.67
C ILE A 43 7.98 -17.42 -3.46
N LEU A 44 8.90 -17.26 -2.50
CA LEU A 44 8.68 -16.43 -1.31
C LEU A 44 8.45 -14.97 -1.67
N LEU A 45 9.23 -14.41 -2.60
CA LEU A 45 9.07 -13.01 -3.03
C LEU A 45 7.76 -12.79 -3.79
N GLN A 46 7.31 -13.77 -4.58
CA GLN A 46 5.98 -13.71 -5.19
C GLN A 46 4.85 -13.70 -4.15
N TYR A 47 4.97 -14.55 -3.12
CA TYR A 47 4.01 -14.57 -2.02
C TYR A 47 3.97 -13.24 -1.29
N LEU A 48 5.13 -12.66 -0.97
CA LEU A 48 5.23 -11.35 -0.34
C LEU A 48 4.65 -10.24 -1.24
N PHE A 49 4.96 -10.27 -2.54
CA PHE A 49 4.43 -9.32 -3.50
C PHE A 49 2.89 -9.35 -3.56
N LYS A 50 2.30 -10.55 -3.57
CA LYS A 50 0.85 -10.75 -3.53
C LYS A 50 0.25 -10.38 -2.18
N ALA A 51 0.94 -10.66 -1.08
CA ALA A 51 0.55 -10.26 0.26
C ALA A 51 0.46 -8.72 0.38
N THR A 52 1.41 -7.98 -0.20
CA THR A 52 1.32 -6.52 -0.29
C THR A 52 0.10 -6.09 -1.12
N GLY A 53 -0.25 -6.83 -2.19
CA GLY A 53 -1.51 -6.63 -2.90
C GLY A 53 -2.73 -6.74 -1.98
N GLY A 54 -2.80 -7.79 -1.15
CA GLY A 54 -3.84 -7.94 -0.13
C GLY A 54 -3.86 -6.81 0.90
N PHE A 55 -2.68 -6.35 1.34
CA PHE A 55 -2.53 -5.19 2.22
C PHE A 55 -3.12 -3.92 1.58
N ILE A 56 -2.84 -3.66 0.30
CA ILE A 56 -3.41 -2.51 -0.43
C ILE A 56 -4.95 -2.62 -0.50
N ILE A 57 -5.50 -3.80 -0.80
CA ILE A 57 -6.95 -4.04 -0.83
C ILE A 57 -7.57 -3.76 0.54
N PHE A 58 -6.94 -4.20 1.62
CA PHE A 58 -7.41 -3.91 2.98
C PHE A 58 -7.55 -2.40 3.22
N HIS A 59 -6.54 -1.61 2.85
CA HIS A 59 -6.58 -0.14 2.98
C HIS A 59 -7.67 0.48 2.11
N ALA A 60 -7.86 -0.03 0.89
CA ALA A 60 -8.94 0.40 0.01
C ALA A 60 -10.31 0.23 0.66
N ILE A 61 -10.60 -0.95 1.23
CA ILE A 61 -11.86 -1.25 1.91
C ILE A 61 -12.04 -0.36 3.14
N MET A 62 -11.00 -0.20 3.96
CA MET A 62 -11.03 0.66 5.15
C MET A 62 -11.36 2.11 4.79
N PHE A 63 -10.68 2.67 3.79
CA PHE A 63 -10.94 4.03 3.32
C PHE A 63 -12.35 4.18 2.74
N PHE A 64 -12.85 3.19 2.00
CA PHE A 64 -14.23 3.21 1.52
C PHE A 64 -15.24 3.25 2.68
N GLY A 65 -15.03 2.41 3.70
CA GLY A 65 -15.85 2.36 4.91
C GLY A 65 -15.86 3.69 5.66
N ILE A 66 -14.67 4.27 5.89
CA ILE A 66 -14.52 5.56 6.57
C ILE A 66 -15.19 6.70 5.78
N SER A 67 -15.20 6.64 4.45
CA SER A 67 -15.86 7.65 3.60
C SER A 67 -17.38 7.78 3.82
N LYS A 68 -18.01 6.80 4.48
CA LYS A 68 -19.44 6.85 4.83
C LYS A 68 -19.72 7.71 6.07
N ASP A 69 -18.78 7.76 7.02
CA ASP A 69 -18.90 8.54 8.27
C ASP A 69 -17.53 9.06 8.73
N MET A 70 -17.01 10.02 7.96
CA MET A 70 -15.67 10.56 8.16
C MET A 70 -15.52 11.32 9.48
N VAL A 71 -16.61 11.91 10.00
CA VAL A 71 -16.59 12.69 11.25
C VAL A 71 -16.27 11.78 12.43
N ARG A 72 -16.94 10.61 12.49
CA ARG A 72 -16.72 9.62 13.55
C ARG A 72 -15.30 9.06 13.56
N TYR A 73 -14.72 8.80 12.39
CA TYR A 73 -13.42 8.14 12.27
C TYR A 73 -12.22 9.09 12.14
N ARG A 74 -12.44 10.41 12.23
CA ARG A 74 -11.40 11.42 12.02
C ARG A 74 -10.20 11.25 12.95
N SER A 75 -10.44 10.86 14.20
CA SER A 75 -9.39 10.63 15.20
C SER A 75 -8.49 9.43 14.89
N LEU A 76 -8.98 8.46 14.11
CA LEU A 76 -8.22 7.25 13.76
C LEU A 76 -7.11 7.54 12.74
N PHE A 77 -7.28 8.56 11.87
CA PHE A 77 -6.29 8.84 10.82
C PHE A 77 -4.91 9.22 11.34
N GLY A 78 -4.82 9.84 12.53
CA GLY A 78 -3.53 10.20 13.13
C GLY A 78 -2.68 8.98 13.52
N PRO A 79 -3.16 8.14 14.45
CA PRO A 79 -2.48 6.89 14.80
C PRO A 79 -2.26 5.97 13.60
N TYR A 80 -3.22 5.92 12.67
CA TYR A 80 -3.10 5.10 11.47
C TYR A 80 -1.99 5.59 10.52
N ALA A 81 -1.87 6.91 10.31
CA ALA A 81 -0.77 7.48 9.54
C ALA A 81 0.59 7.23 10.19
N LEU A 82 0.67 7.34 11.53
CA LEU A 82 1.90 7.03 12.27
C LEU A 82 2.30 5.57 12.12
N ALA A 83 1.35 4.64 12.24
CA ALA A 83 1.60 3.21 12.05
C ALA A 83 2.15 2.94 10.64
N LEU A 84 1.53 3.51 9.60
CA LEU A 84 1.99 3.39 8.22
C LEU A 84 3.39 3.97 8.02
N PHE A 85 3.68 5.15 8.59
CA PHE A 85 4.99 5.77 8.53
C PHE A 85 6.08 4.91 9.21
N VAL A 86 5.79 4.39 10.40
CA VAL A 86 6.69 3.50 11.14
C VAL A 86 6.90 2.20 10.37
N SER A 87 5.85 1.60 9.78
CA SER A 87 5.99 0.41 8.94
C SER A 87 6.89 0.65 7.74
N GLY A 88 6.66 1.73 6.98
CA GLY A 88 7.51 2.08 5.82
C GLY A 88 8.97 2.31 6.21
N THR A 89 9.21 3.00 7.32
CA THR A 89 10.56 3.24 7.85
C THR A 89 11.23 1.96 8.34
N SER A 90 10.48 1.08 9.00
CA SER A 90 10.98 -0.23 9.45
C SER A 90 11.36 -1.10 8.25
N MET A 91 10.57 -1.09 7.17
CA MET A 91 10.92 -1.78 5.92
C MET A 91 12.24 -1.26 5.33
N LEU A 92 12.43 0.07 5.29
CA LEU A 92 13.69 0.65 4.80
C LEU A 92 14.90 0.26 5.67
N ILE A 93 14.77 0.36 6.99
CA ILE A 93 15.85 0.01 7.93
C ILE A 93 16.19 -1.48 7.80
N VAL A 94 15.19 -2.36 7.84
CA VAL A 94 15.41 -3.81 7.74
C VAL A 94 16.00 -4.18 6.38
N GLY A 95 15.50 -3.60 5.29
CA GLY A 95 16.03 -3.82 3.94
C GLY A 95 17.50 -3.40 3.82
N TYR A 96 17.85 -2.24 4.37
CA TYR A 96 19.22 -1.75 4.41
C TYR A 96 20.14 -2.65 5.24
N LEU A 97 19.72 -3.04 6.45
CA LEU A 97 20.52 -3.89 7.35
C LEU A 97 20.77 -5.30 6.81
N ASN A 98 19.88 -5.81 5.96
CA ASN A 98 20.03 -7.12 5.31
C ASN A 98 20.67 -7.03 3.91
N PHE A 99 21.19 -5.86 3.51
CA PHE A 99 21.78 -5.62 2.19
C PHE A 99 20.87 -6.04 1.03
N LEU A 100 19.54 -5.94 1.22
CA LEU A 100 18.59 -6.25 0.18
C LEU A 100 18.62 -5.13 -0.88
N PRO A 101 18.45 -5.46 -2.15
CA PRO A 101 18.26 -4.45 -3.18
C PRO A 101 17.02 -3.58 -2.95
N ILE A 102 17.16 -2.27 -3.12
CA ILE A 102 16.10 -1.28 -2.83
C ILE A 102 14.79 -1.53 -3.58
N TRP A 103 14.85 -2.11 -4.78
CA TRP A 103 13.65 -2.39 -5.58
C TRP A 103 12.74 -3.48 -4.97
N LEU A 104 13.25 -4.30 -4.05
CA LEU A 104 12.48 -5.37 -3.39
C LEU A 104 11.58 -4.87 -2.26
N TYR A 105 11.96 -3.78 -1.56
CA TYR A 105 11.21 -3.26 -0.41
C TYR A 105 10.86 -1.77 -0.52
N GLY A 106 11.54 -1.02 -1.39
CA GLY A 106 11.37 0.42 -1.54
C GLY A 106 10.00 0.81 -2.08
N SER A 107 9.44 0.04 -3.01
CA SER A 107 8.08 0.26 -3.54
C SER A 107 7.02 0.12 -2.45
N ASP A 108 7.19 -0.85 -1.56
CA ASP A 108 6.26 -1.13 -0.46
C ASP A 108 6.37 -0.06 0.63
N ALA A 109 7.60 0.38 0.96
CA ALA A 109 7.82 1.53 1.82
C ALA A 109 7.19 2.82 1.27
N LEU A 110 7.33 3.07 -0.05
CA LEU A 110 6.70 4.22 -0.71
C LEU A 110 5.17 4.16 -0.64
N ILE A 111 4.56 2.99 -0.80
CA ILE A 111 3.11 2.81 -0.61
C ILE A 111 2.71 3.19 0.82
N CYS A 112 3.44 2.71 1.83
CA CYS A 112 3.19 3.07 3.22
C CYS A 112 3.28 4.58 3.46
N TYR A 113 4.31 5.25 2.93
CA TYR A 113 4.46 6.70 3.06
C TYR A 113 3.37 7.48 2.33
N PHE A 114 3.02 7.07 1.12
CA PHE A 114 1.90 7.65 0.38
C PHE A 114 0.60 7.56 1.20
N LEU A 115 0.28 6.38 1.75
CA LEU A 115 -0.91 6.18 2.56
C LEU A 115 -0.87 7.02 3.84
N ALA A 116 0.29 7.13 4.50
CA ALA A 116 0.45 7.96 5.70
C ALA A 116 0.19 9.44 5.43
N ILE A 117 0.80 10.00 4.37
CA ILE A 117 0.59 11.39 3.94
C ILE A 117 -0.89 11.60 3.57
N PHE A 118 -1.47 10.65 2.86
CA PHE A 118 -2.87 10.69 2.48
C PHE A 118 -3.80 10.73 3.70
N CYS A 119 -3.52 9.93 4.73
CA CYS A 119 -4.27 9.95 5.98
C CYS A 119 -4.21 11.33 6.68
N PHE A 120 -3.06 12.01 6.70
CA PHE A 120 -2.97 13.37 7.22
C PHE A 120 -3.78 14.36 6.38
N TYR A 121 -3.66 14.33 5.05
CA TYR A 121 -4.41 15.20 4.16
C TYR A 121 -5.93 15.07 4.33
N VAL A 122 -6.42 13.83 4.46
CA VAL A 122 -7.84 13.54 4.66
C VAL A 122 -8.28 13.95 6.07
N LYS A 123 -7.43 13.79 7.10
CA LYS A 123 -7.74 14.17 8.48
C LYS A 123 -8.05 15.66 8.64
N ASP A 124 -7.28 16.55 7.99
CA ASP A 124 -7.44 18.00 8.13
C ASP A 124 -8.78 18.50 7.54
#